data_AF-A0A7V2W783-F1
#
_entry.id   AF-A0A7V2W783-F1
#
_cell.length_a   1.000
_cell.length_b   1.000
_cell.length_c   1.000
_cell.angle_alpha   90.00
_cell.angle_beta   90.00
_cell.angle_gamma   90.00
#
_symmetry.space_group_name_H-M   'P 1'
#
loop_
_entity.id
_entity.type
_entity.pdbx_description
1 polymer ?
#
loop_
_entity_poly.entity_id
_entity_poly.type
_entity_poly.pdbx_seq_one_letter_code
_entity_poly.pdbx_strand_id
1 'polypeptide(L)'
;MKSYFKINLICAALLLPVAMQAQLHIEGLLYVDAGAEVHVWNDLEIATANGQLVNNGLIEVEGNWSKDSDASFGGADGQKVVFKNNDYNTSGNQRIAGDMTGANAFDNLEIDNTGTEGIVDMDSDVEVKGNLSFVNGKLRTDTESHGNDGAAYLNELTVSNPAANAVSGHSTSGENSRYVEGRLNRAVAGMGGVYGFPVGTAVNAESFDLTFTSPAPASSLSAFFQDGTTTPTGGVQLCDVGTSGDNPDPFTPDGIIDELTIDCVAGQWSVEASMPGNYQYDATFYASDGLLANCPDALYFFLGKDGQLEDCPDMTGGAGISRSGLTGFSDFDIATASEASTDLISLVVIPTDDKRVSLFPNPVSNAPLSLSIEGNVFGQGGVSLEVFNAFGKLVFREEATLSGQSDVLQIDASDWQSGIYEMVLRNGETLLARPFIVIGN
;
A
#
# COMPACT_ATOMS: atom_id res chain seq x y z
N MET A 1 37.12 -40.00 -26.19
CA MET A 1 36.53 -40.85 -25.13
C MET A 1 36.51 -40.00 -23.87
N LYS A 2 35.39 -39.31 -23.58
CA LYS A 2 35.27 -38.45 -22.39
C LYS A 2 35.02 -39.37 -21.19
N SER A 3 35.95 -39.39 -20.24
CA SER A 3 35.84 -40.18 -19.02
C SER A 3 34.99 -39.39 -18.03
N TYR A 4 33.77 -39.86 -17.75
CA TYR A 4 32.92 -39.27 -16.72
C TYR A 4 33.39 -39.79 -15.35
N PHE A 5 33.93 -38.89 -14.52
CA PHE A 5 34.22 -39.16 -13.12
C PHE A 5 32.95 -38.93 -12.32
N LYS A 6 32.26 -40.01 -11.92
CA LYS A 6 31.23 -39.93 -10.87
C LYS A 6 31.92 -39.96 -9.52
N ILE A 7 32.10 -38.80 -8.88
CA ILE A 7 32.55 -38.72 -7.49
C ILE A 7 31.31 -38.84 -6.61
N ASN A 8 31.05 -40.04 -6.10
CA ASN A 8 30.20 -40.22 -4.92
C ASN A 8 31.12 -40.12 -3.70
N LEU A 9 31.38 -38.90 -3.21
CA LEU A 9 32.16 -38.70 -1.99
C LEU A 9 31.23 -38.89 -0.78
N ILE A 10 31.13 -40.13 -0.28
CA ILE A 10 30.51 -40.39 1.03
C ILE A 10 31.62 -40.28 2.08
N CYS A 11 31.74 -39.11 2.71
CA CYS A 11 32.69 -38.88 3.78
C CYS A 11 32.09 -39.34 5.12
N ALA A 12 32.24 -40.62 5.43
CA ALA A 12 31.85 -41.16 6.75
C ALA A 12 32.98 -40.88 7.77
N ALA A 13 32.93 -39.71 8.42
CA ALA A 13 33.84 -39.36 9.50
C ALA A 13 33.32 -39.88 10.86
N LEU A 14 34.17 -40.62 11.57
CA LEU A 14 33.92 -41.08 12.93
C LEU A 14 33.87 -39.90 13.92
N LEU A 15 32.77 -39.89 14.68
CA LEU A 15 32.39 -39.09 15.85
C LEU A 15 33.54 -38.58 16.76
N LEU A 16 33.90 -37.32 16.57
CA LEU A 16 34.20 -36.37 17.65
C LEU A 16 33.42 -35.08 17.34
N PRO A 17 32.73 -34.43 18.30
CA PRO A 17 31.93 -33.23 18.06
C PRO A 17 32.85 -32.01 18.00
N VAL A 18 33.76 -32.00 17.04
CA VAL A 18 34.27 -30.74 16.51
C VAL A 18 33.29 -30.40 15.41
N ALA A 19 32.50 -29.33 15.58
CA ALA A 19 31.67 -28.80 14.52
C ALA A 19 32.60 -28.33 13.40
N MET A 20 33.02 -29.25 12.52
CA MET A 20 33.65 -28.87 11.27
C MET A 20 32.53 -28.26 10.45
N GLN A 21 32.50 -26.93 10.35
CA GLN A 21 31.75 -26.23 9.33
C GLN A 21 32.34 -26.68 7.99
N ALA A 22 31.68 -27.64 7.34
CA ALA A 22 32.12 -28.17 6.07
C ALA A 22 31.64 -27.23 4.97
N GLN A 23 32.44 -26.22 4.62
CA GLN A 23 32.17 -25.33 3.49
C GLN A 23 32.62 -25.96 2.15
N LEU A 24 31.90 -25.68 1.07
CA LEU A 24 32.37 -25.94 -0.29
C LEU A 24 33.26 -24.78 -0.72
N HIS A 25 34.58 -24.99 -0.67
CA HIS A 25 35.58 -23.99 -1.04
C HIS A 25 36.16 -24.29 -2.42
N ILE A 26 36.04 -23.34 -3.36
CA ILE A 26 36.40 -23.51 -4.78
C ILE A 26 37.56 -22.57 -5.14
N GLU A 27 38.78 -23.11 -5.20
CA GLU A 27 40.00 -22.37 -5.64
C GLU A 27 40.39 -22.67 -7.11
N GLY A 28 39.56 -23.43 -7.82
CA GLY A 28 39.81 -23.86 -9.19
C GLY A 28 38.51 -23.92 -10.00
N LEU A 29 38.49 -24.72 -11.07
CA LEU A 29 37.27 -24.91 -11.86
C LEU A 29 36.36 -25.96 -11.23
N LEU A 30 35.16 -25.56 -10.81
CA LEU A 30 34.02 -26.43 -10.59
C LEU A 30 33.02 -26.24 -11.73
N TYR A 31 32.70 -27.32 -12.43
CA TYR A 31 31.72 -27.32 -13.52
C TYR A 31 30.56 -28.25 -13.16
N VAL A 32 29.36 -27.70 -13.05
CA VAL A 32 28.12 -28.46 -12.80
C VAL A 32 27.46 -28.71 -14.15
N ASP A 33 27.39 -29.98 -14.57
CA ASP A 33 26.78 -30.38 -15.83
C ASP A 33 25.26 -30.17 -15.84
N ALA A 34 24.68 -30.04 -17.03
CA ALA A 34 23.24 -30.00 -17.19
C ALA A 34 22.58 -31.27 -16.65
N GLY A 35 21.55 -31.09 -15.81
CA GLY A 35 20.86 -32.17 -15.11
C GLY A 35 21.61 -32.73 -13.90
N ALA A 36 22.76 -32.17 -13.52
CA ALA A 36 23.38 -32.43 -12.23
C ALA A 36 22.77 -31.55 -11.14
N GLU A 37 22.74 -32.08 -9.92
CA GLU A 37 22.28 -31.39 -8.72
C GLU A 37 23.42 -31.41 -7.70
N VAL A 38 23.75 -30.25 -7.14
CA VAL A 38 24.76 -30.07 -6.10
C VAL A 38 24.08 -29.48 -4.88
N HIS A 39 24.16 -30.18 -3.75
CA HIS A 39 23.61 -29.73 -2.48
C HIS A 39 24.76 -29.36 -1.56
N VAL A 40 24.76 -28.11 -1.08
CA VAL A 40 25.76 -27.56 -0.17
C VAL A 40 25.08 -27.24 1.15
N TRP A 41 25.24 -28.13 2.13
CA TRP A 41 24.62 -28.01 3.47
C TRP A 41 25.24 -26.93 4.37
N ASN A 42 26.13 -26.11 3.84
CA ASN A 42 26.82 -25.05 4.56
C ASN A 42 27.21 -23.95 3.54
N ASP A 43 28.24 -23.18 3.85
CA ASP A 43 28.70 -22.08 3.00
C ASP A 43 29.32 -22.60 1.69
N LEU A 44 29.02 -21.90 0.59
CA LEU A 44 29.68 -22.02 -0.70
C LEU A 44 30.56 -20.77 -0.88
N GLU A 45 31.85 -20.99 -1.09
CA GLU A 45 32.83 -19.93 -1.32
C GLU A 45 33.58 -20.19 -2.63
N ILE A 46 33.51 -19.23 -3.56
CA ILE A 46 34.35 -19.20 -4.76
C ILE A 46 35.53 -18.27 -4.48
N ALA A 47 36.67 -18.87 -4.18
CA ALA A 47 37.83 -18.18 -3.64
C ALA A 47 38.91 -17.96 -4.69
N THR A 48 39.62 -16.84 -4.57
CA THR A 48 40.79 -16.45 -5.37
C THR A 48 40.53 -16.21 -6.87
N ALA A 49 41.48 -15.57 -7.55
CA ALA A 49 41.47 -15.39 -9.00
C ALA A 49 41.35 -16.69 -9.82
N ASN A 50 41.68 -17.85 -9.25
CA ASN A 50 41.59 -19.14 -9.94
C ASN A 50 40.24 -19.84 -9.70
N GLY A 51 39.45 -19.38 -8.74
CA GLY A 51 38.11 -19.88 -8.44
C GLY A 51 37.16 -19.57 -9.59
N GLN A 52 36.62 -20.63 -10.19
CA GLN A 52 35.62 -20.53 -11.24
C GLN A 52 34.52 -21.56 -11.01
N LEU A 53 33.29 -21.09 -10.81
CA LEU A 53 32.10 -21.93 -10.79
C LEU A 53 31.31 -21.72 -12.10
N VAL A 54 31.15 -22.79 -12.87
CA VAL A 54 30.26 -22.83 -14.03
C VAL A 54 29.06 -23.71 -13.70
N ASN A 55 27.89 -23.12 -13.48
CA ASN A 55 26.67 -23.85 -13.21
C ASN A 55 25.82 -24.02 -14.47
N ASN A 56 25.60 -25.26 -14.91
CA ASN A 56 24.59 -25.58 -15.93
C ASN A 56 23.48 -26.49 -15.40
N GLY A 57 23.47 -26.77 -14.09
CA GLY A 57 22.50 -27.63 -13.43
C GLY A 57 21.77 -26.88 -12.31
N LEU A 58 21.54 -27.59 -11.21
CA LEU A 58 20.95 -27.08 -9.98
C LEU A 58 22.00 -27.02 -8.88
N ILE A 59 22.07 -25.90 -8.18
CA ILE A 59 22.82 -25.78 -6.92
C ILE A 59 21.85 -25.36 -5.82
N GLU A 60 21.77 -26.16 -4.76
CA GLU A 60 21.07 -25.82 -3.52
C GLU A 60 22.10 -25.46 -2.45
N VAL A 61 21.94 -24.32 -1.79
CA VAL A 61 22.84 -23.85 -0.73
C VAL A 61 22.03 -23.55 0.54
N GLU A 62 22.49 -24.12 1.66
CA GLU A 62 21.90 -23.90 2.99
C GLU A 62 22.67 -22.94 3.89
N GLY A 63 23.94 -22.68 3.58
CA GLY A 63 24.72 -21.64 4.22
C GLY A 63 24.75 -20.35 3.41
N ASN A 64 25.83 -19.60 3.58
CA ASN A 64 26.13 -18.39 2.83
C ASN A 64 26.69 -18.72 1.44
N TRP A 65 26.50 -17.80 0.51
CA TRP A 65 27.18 -17.79 -0.78
C TRP A 65 28.14 -16.62 -0.82
N SER A 66 29.44 -16.87 -1.01
CA SER A 66 30.44 -15.83 -1.17
C SER A 66 31.29 -16.02 -2.42
N LYS A 67 31.65 -14.91 -3.06
CA LYS A 67 32.56 -14.87 -4.21
C LYS A 67 33.60 -13.78 -4.00
N ASP A 68 34.88 -14.14 -4.07
CA ASP A 68 35.96 -13.15 -4.06
C ASP A 68 35.88 -12.22 -5.28
N SER A 69 36.42 -11.01 -5.14
CA SER A 69 36.36 -9.98 -6.19
C SER A 69 37.01 -10.40 -7.52
N ASP A 70 38.00 -11.29 -7.48
CA ASP A 70 38.74 -11.81 -8.63
C ASP A 70 38.28 -13.21 -9.08
N ALA A 71 37.40 -13.86 -8.31
CA ALA A 71 36.76 -15.12 -8.68
C ALA A 71 35.62 -14.92 -9.69
N SER A 72 35.25 -15.99 -10.41
CA SER A 72 34.20 -15.96 -11.42
C SER A 72 33.07 -16.95 -11.14
N PHE A 73 31.85 -16.48 -11.37
CA PHE A 73 30.66 -17.31 -11.40
C PHE A 73 29.99 -17.12 -12.76
N GLY A 74 29.40 -18.17 -13.30
CA GLY A 74 28.64 -18.09 -14.53
C GLY A 74 27.93 -19.39 -14.82
N GLY A 75 27.15 -19.41 -15.89
CA GLY A 75 26.37 -20.58 -16.26
C GLY A 75 25.72 -20.42 -17.62
N ALA A 76 25.21 -21.52 -18.15
CA ALA A 76 24.33 -21.51 -19.31
C ALA A 76 22.90 -21.13 -18.92
N ASP A 77 22.15 -20.66 -19.91
CA ASP A 77 20.72 -20.39 -19.79
C ASP A 77 19.97 -21.63 -19.25
N GLY A 78 19.08 -21.41 -18.28
CA GLY A 78 18.27 -22.43 -17.61
C GLY A 78 18.85 -22.98 -16.31
N GLN A 79 20.05 -22.56 -15.87
CA GLN A 79 20.60 -22.99 -14.58
C GLN A 79 19.85 -22.37 -13.40
N LYS A 80 19.84 -23.05 -12.26
CA LYS A 80 19.10 -22.59 -11.06
C LYS A 80 19.98 -22.66 -9.82
N VAL A 81 19.95 -21.61 -9.02
CA VAL A 81 20.46 -21.60 -7.65
C VAL A 81 19.27 -21.47 -6.69
N VAL A 82 19.25 -22.29 -5.64
CA VAL A 82 18.23 -22.29 -4.60
C VAL A 82 18.88 -21.99 -3.25
N PHE A 83 18.40 -20.95 -2.58
CA PHE A 83 18.73 -20.70 -1.18
C PHE A 83 17.67 -21.38 -0.33
N LYS A 84 18.09 -22.40 0.43
CA LYS A 84 17.19 -23.28 1.16
C LYS A 84 17.75 -23.55 2.55
N ASN A 85 16.97 -23.36 3.60
CA ASN A 85 17.44 -23.57 4.98
C ASN A 85 16.44 -24.45 5.74
N ASN A 86 16.39 -25.73 5.37
CA ASN A 86 15.45 -26.71 5.93
C ASN A 86 16.14 -27.82 6.73
N ASP A 87 17.35 -28.23 6.34
CA ASP A 87 18.01 -29.39 6.94
C ASP A 87 19.06 -28.97 7.99
N TYR A 88 19.85 -27.93 7.68
CA TYR A 88 20.80 -27.31 8.58
C TYR A 88 20.25 -25.97 9.09
N ASN A 89 19.12 -25.99 9.81
CA ASN A 89 18.43 -24.80 10.34
C ASN A 89 19.37 -23.93 11.18
N THR A 90 20.08 -23.01 10.52
CA THR A 90 20.92 -22.03 11.18
C THR A 90 19.98 -20.98 11.77
N SER A 91 20.25 -20.56 13.00
CA SER A 91 19.46 -19.50 13.66
C SER A 91 19.72 -18.10 13.08
N GLY A 92 20.37 -18.00 11.93
CA GLY A 92 20.78 -16.76 11.30
C GLY A 92 20.35 -16.71 9.84
N ASN A 93 20.48 -15.53 9.26
CA ASN A 93 20.17 -15.31 7.85
C ASN A 93 21.23 -15.96 6.97
N GLN A 94 20.82 -16.41 5.79
CA GLN A 94 21.77 -16.72 4.73
C GLN A 94 22.24 -15.40 4.11
N ARG A 95 23.44 -15.38 3.55
CA ARG A 95 23.99 -14.18 2.90
C ARG A 95 24.49 -14.48 1.49
N ILE A 96 24.27 -13.54 0.57
CA ILE A 96 24.92 -13.47 -0.74
C ILE A 96 25.97 -12.36 -0.67
N ALA A 97 27.23 -12.71 -0.85
CA ALA A 97 28.37 -11.79 -0.79
C ALA A 97 29.24 -11.84 -2.04
N GLY A 98 29.70 -10.66 -2.47
CA GLY A 98 30.50 -10.46 -3.68
C GLY A 98 29.64 -10.19 -4.92
N ASP A 99 30.29 -9.67 -5.97
CA ASP A 99 29.61 -9.26 -7.20
C ASP A 99 28.85 -10.42 -7.88
N MET A 100 27.51 -10.33 -7.89
CA MET A 100 26.61 -11.24 -8.60
C MET A 100 25.86 -10.52 -9.72
N THR A 101 26.55 -9.64 -10.46
CA THR A 101 25.97 -8.88 -11.57
C THR A 101 26.64 -9.19 -12.91
N GLY A 102 26.00 -8.82 -14.02
CA GLY A 102 26.57 -8.91 -15.36
C GLY A 102 26.99 -10.32 -15.74
N ALA A 103 28.29 -10.57 -15.92
CA ALA A 103 28.80 -11.90 -16.25
C ALA A 103 28.59 -12.91 -15.09
N ASN A 104 28.57 -12.41 -13.85
CA ASN A 104 28.41 -13.19 -12.62
C ASN A 104 26.95 -13.29 -12.13
N ALA A 105 25.98 -12.78 -12.89
CA ALA A 105 24.57 -12.85 -12.50
C ALA A 105 24.05 -14.29 -12.38
N PHE A 106 23.12 -14.50 -11.44
CA PHE A 106 22.32 -15.72 -11.42
C PHE A 106 21.47 -15.80 -12.69
N ASP A 107 21.26 -17.00 -13.21
CA ASP A 107 20.30 -17.19 -14.30
C ASP A 107 18.90 -17.31 -13.70
N ASN A 108 18.61 -18.39 -12.97
CA ASN A 108 17.40 -18.50 -12.15
C ASN A 108 17.78 -18.56 -10.67
N LEU A 109 17.01 -17.86 -9.85
CA LEU A 109 17.17 -17.78 -8.40
C LEU A 109 15.86 -18.17 -7.72
N GLU A 110 15.93 -19.10 -6.76
CA GLU A 110 14.80 -19.47 -5.92
C GLU A 110 15.11 -19.27 -4.44
N ILE A 111 14.16 -18.67 -3.73
CA ILE A 111 14.19 -18.52 -2.27
C ILE A 111 13.22 -19.53 -1.66
N ASP A 112 13.76 -20.57 -1.03
CA ASP A 112 13.05 -21.61 -0.28
C ASP A 112 13.62 -21.71 1.15
N ASN A 113 13.80 -20.56 1.78
CA ASN A 113 14.42 -20.44 3.10
C ASN A 113 13.36 -20.58 4.20
N THR A 114 13.32 -21.77 4.80
CA THR A 114 12.46 -22.09 5.96
C THR A 114 13.16 -21.87 7.31
N GLY A 115 14.30 -21.17 7.33
CA GLY A 115 15.02 -20.80 8.55
C GLY A 115 14.16 -19.91 9.45
N THR A 116 14.61 -19.66 10.67
CA THR A 116 13.79 -18.96 11.71
C THR A 116 13.26 -17.60 11.25
N GLU A 117 14.08 -16.81 10.54
CA GLU A 117 13.64 -15.54 9.96
C GLU A 117 13.29 -15.67 8.47
N GLY A 118 13.71 -16.76 7.81
CA GLY A 118 13.50 -16.99 6.39
C GLY A 118 14.17 -15.96 5.48
N ILE A 119 15.30 -15.37 5.89
CA ILE A 119 15.92 -14.24 5.19
C ILE A 119 17.21 -14.66 4.47
N VAL A 120 17.35 -14.18 3.23
CA VAL A 120 18.59 -14.17 2.46
C VAL A 120 19.04 -12.72 2.29
N ASP A 121 20.08 -12.31 3.02
CA ASP A 121 20.65 -10.96 2.98
C ASP A 121 21.59 -10.78 1.78
N MET A 122 21.62 -9.59 1.20
CA MET A 122 22.54 -9.20 0.13
C MET A 122 23.57 -8.19 0.63
N ASP A 123 24.85 -8.49 0.42
CA ASP A 123 25.97 -7.59 0.74
C ASP A 123 26.40 -6.68 -0.43
N SER A 124 25.83 -6.92 -1.61
CA SER A 124 26.08 -6.17 -2.84
C SER A 124 24.86 -6.30 -3.75
N ASP A 125 24.83 -5.54 -4.84
CA ASP A 125 23.83 -5.74 -5.89
C ASP A 125 23.85 -7.18 -6.42
N VAL A 126 22.67 -7.69 -6.75
CA VAL A 126 22.46 -9.04 -7.28
C VAL A 126 21.61 -8.92 -8.53
N GLU A 127 21.99 -9.61 -9.59
CA GLU A 127 21.22 -9.72 -10.82
C GLU A 127 20.72 -11.15 -11.05
N VAL A 128 19.46 -11.27 -11.45
CA VAL A 128 18.81 -12.50 -11.92
C VAL A 128 18.41 -12.31 -13.38
N LYS A 129 19.07 -13.01 -14.30
CA LYS A 129 18.85 -12.87 -15.75
C LYS A 129 17.57 -13.52 -16.24
N GLY A 130 17.15 -14.60 -15.60
CA GLY A 130 16.02 -15.46 -15.92
C GLY A 130 14.86 -15.22 -14.95
N ASN A 131 14.56 -16.21 -14.10
CA ASN A 131 13.42 -16.14 -13.20
C ASN A 131 13.84 -16.04 -11.73
N LEU A 132 13.15 -15.18 -10.99
CA LEU A 132 13.13 -15.13 -9.54
C LEU A 132 11.85 -15.83 -9.04
N SER A 133 12.00 -16.89 -8.25
CA SER A 133 10.87 -17.58 -7.61
C SER A 133 10.97 -17.55 -6.08
N PHE A 134 9.84 -17.31 -5.43
CA PHE A 134 9.71 -17.46 -3.98
C PHE A 134 8.87 -18.71 -3.67
N VAL A 135 9.38 -19.55 -2.77
CA VAL A 135 8.68 -20.70 -2.20
C VAL A 135 8.46 -20.47 -0.71
N ASN A 136 9.53 -20.10 0.01
CA ASN A 136 9.50 -19.71 1.42
C ASN A 136 10.58 -18.67 1.68
N GLY A 137 10.27 -17.67 2.49
CA GLY A 137 11.24 -16.66 2.89
C GLY A 137 11.36 -15.48 1.93
N LYS A 138 12.15 -14.49 2.36
CA LYS A 138 12.34 -13.21 1.71
C LYS A 138 13.82 -12.96 1.41
N LEU A 139 14.05 -12.09 0.45
CA LEU A 139 15.38 -11.58 0.14
C LEU A 139 15.48 -10.16 0.65
N ARG A 140 16.53 -9.83 1.41
CA ARG A 140 16.80 -8.48 1.90
C ARG A 140 17.93 -7.86 1.10
N THR A 141 17.73 -6.66 0.57
CA THR A 141 18.74 -5.98 -0.27
C THR A 141 19.79 -5.21 0.55
N ASP A 142 20.08 -5.71 1.75
CA ASP A 142 21.09 -5.22 2.67
C ASP A 142 21.42 -6.34 3.68
N THR A 143 22.50 -6.19 4.43
CA THR A 143 22.87 -7.04 5.57
C THR A 143 22.21 -6.61 6.87
N GLU A 144 21.59 -5.44 6.89
CA GLU A 144 20.86 -4.89 8.03
C GLU A 144 19.42 -4.52 7.62
N SER A 145 18.47 -4.73 8.54
CA SER A 145 17.10 -4.28 8.32
C SER A 145 16.97 -2.79 8.63
N HIS A 146 16.26 -2.05 7.78
CA HIS A 146 15.96 -0.63 7.97
C HIS A 146 14.51 -0.37 8.38
N GLY A 147 13.85 -1.37 8.97
CA GLY A 147 12.46 -1.24 9.39
C GLY A 147 11.57 -0.95 8.19
N ASN A 148 10.87 0.18 8.23
CA ASN A 148 9.95 0.63 7.20
C ASN A 148 10.55 1.64 6.21
N ASP A 149 11.87 1.83 6.18
CA ASP A 149 12.52 2.73 5.21
C ASP A 149 13.11 1.91 4.05
N GLY A 150 12.30 1.64 3.02
CA GLY A 150 12.76 0.95 1.82
C GLY A 150 13.84 1.70 1.03
N ALA A 151 13.92 3.01 1.17
CA ALA A 151 14.96 3.82 0.53
C ALA A 151 16.32 3.67 1.24
N ALA A 152 16.36 3.26 2.51
CA ALA A 152 17.62 3.12 3.25
C ALA A 152 18.45 1.88 2.85
N TYR A 153 17.85 0.89 2.20
CA TYR A 153 18.56 -0.32 1.75
C TYR A 153 19.61 0.02 0.70
N LEU A 154 20.86 -0.40 0.94
CA LEU A 154 22.02 0.01 0.15
C LEU A 154 22.09 -0.65 -1.23
N ASN A 155 21.68 -1.91 -1.33
CA ASN A 155 21.80 -2.70 -2.57
C ASN A 155 20.46 -2.82 -3.28
N GLU A 156 20.52 -3.21 -4.56
CA GLU A 156 19.36 -3.41 -5.42
C GLU A 156 19.35 -4.83 -6.01
N LEU A 157 18.22 -5.51 -5.92
CA LEU A 157 17.98 -6.77 -6.63
C LEU A 157 17.49 -6.44 -8.04
N THR A 158 18.23 -6.86 -9.07
CA THR A 158 17.84 -6.68 -10.46
C THR A 158 17.30 -7.97 -11.07
N VAL A 159 16.14 -7.91 -11.74
CA VAL A 159 15.60 -9.00 -12.56
C VAL A 159 15.57 -8.55 -14.03
N SER A 160 16.51 -9.03 -14.83
CA SER A 160 16.74 -8.55 -16.21
C SER A 160 15.82 -9.18 -17.26
N ASN A 161 15.08 -10.25 -16.91
CA ASN A 161 14.10 -10.87 -17.79
C ASN A 161 12.82 -10.01 -17.89
N PRO A 162 12.48 -9.47 -19.07
CA PRO A 162 11.33 -8.58 -19.22
C PRO A 162 9.98 -9.33 -19.30
N ALA A 163 9.96 -10.64 -19.13
CA ALA A 163 8.73 -11.42 -19.15
C ALA A 163 7.83 -11.10 -17.94
N ALA A 164 6.52 -11.09 -18.16
CA ALA A 164 5.52 -10.85 -17.10
C ALA A 164 5.61 -11.89 -15.96
N ASN A 165 6.04 -13.11 -16.26
CA ASN A 165 6.21 -14.20 -15.28
C ASN A 165 7.67 -14.37 -14.78
N ALA A 166 8.57 -13.40 -15.03
CA ALA A 166 9.95 -13.45 -14.56
C ALA A 166 10.09 -13.47 -13.03
N VAL A 167 9.10 -12.91 -12.33
CA VAL A 167 9.01 -12.95 -10.86
C VAL A 167 7.74 -13.73 -10.49
N SER A 168 7.86 -14.73 -9.63
CA SER A 168 6.76 -15.65 -9.32
C SER A 168 6.79 -16.17 -7.89
N GLY A 169 5.66 -16.72 -7.42
CA GLY A 169 5.55 -17.35 -6.10
C GLY A 169 5.61 -16.37 -4.91
N HIS A 170 5.61 -15.07 -5.17
CA HIS A 170 5.65 -14.04 -4.14
C HIS A 170 4.30 -13.88 -3.43
N SER A 171 4.33 -13.22 -2.27
CA SER A 171 3.16 -12.92 -1.45
C SER A 171 2.26 -11.90 -2.14
N THR A 172 0.98 -12.24 -2.19
CA THR A 172 -0.13 -11.33 -2.49
C THR A 172 -0.88 -11.04 -1.18
N SER A 173 -1.82 -10.10 -1.20
CA SER A 173 -2.61 -9.61 -0.05
C SER A 173 -2.74 -10.57 1.14
N GLY A 174 -2.28 -10.12 2.32
CA GLY A 174 -2.42 -10.83 3.60
C GLY A 174 -1.29 -11.80 3.96
N GLU A 175 -0.30 -11.99 3.08
CA GLU A 175 0.88 -12.82 3.37
C GLU A 175 2.16 -11.99 3.47
N ASN A 176 3.00 -12.27 4.48
CA ASN A 176 4.19 -11.47 4.83
C ASN A 176 5.49 -12.29 4.77
N SER A 177 5.60 -13.26 3.87
CA SER A 177 6.71 -14.23 3.91
C SER A 177 7.52 -14.36 2.63
N ARG A 178 7.02 -13.89 1.48
CA ARG A 178 7.63 -14.14 0.15
C ARG A 178 7.78 -12.86 -0.67
N TYR A 179 8.79 -12.06 -0.37
CA TYR A 179 9.01 -10.75 -1.00
C TYR A 179 10.47 -10.30 -0.92
N VAL A 180 10.73 -9.11 -1.46
CA VAL A 180 11.99 -8.36 -1.39
C VAL A 180 11.84 -7.28 -0.33
N GLU A 181 12.57 -7.42 0.78
CA GLU A 181 12.75 -6.36 1.78
C GLU A 181 13.82 -5.39 1.26
N GLY A 182 13.40 -4.24 0.73
CA GLY A 182 14.27 -3.24 0.11
C GLY A 182 13.93 -2.94 -1.36
N ARG A 183 14.95 -2.85 -2.21
CA ARG A 183 14.84 -2.31 -3.59
C ARG A 183 14.86 -3.41 -4.66
N LEU A 184 13.85 -3.39 -5.53
CA LEU A 184 13.72 -4.30 -6.67
C LEU A 184 13.72 -3.52 -7.99
N ASN A 185 14.67 -3.82 -8.87
CA ASN A 185 14.73 -3.30 -10.23
C ASN A 185 14.34 -4.37 -11.23
N ARG A 186 13.15 -4.25 -11.80
CA ARG A 186 12.58 -5.26 -12.68
C ARG A 186 12.51 -4.78 -14.13
N ALA A 187 13.05 -5.56 -15.06
CA ALA A 187 12.86 -5.34 -16.48
C ALA A 187 11.38 -5.56 -16.88
N VAL A 188 10.87 -4.67 -17.73
CA VAL A 188 9.51 -4.72 -18.28
C VAL A 188 9.55 -4.46 -19.78
N ALA A 189 8.69 -5.13 -20.55
CA ALA A 189 8.54 -4.86 -21.99
C ALA A 189 7.22 -5.40 -22.54
N GLY A 190 6.60 -4.66 -23.47
CA GLY A 190 5.41 -5.11 -24.19
C GLY A 190 4.09 -4.63 -23.59
N MET A 191 2.97 -5.26 -23.98
CA MET A 191 1.61 -4.86 -23.61
C MET A 191 0.85 -6.06 -23.04
N GLY A 192 -0.04 -5.83 -22.06
CA GLY A 192 -1.02 -6.80 -21.56
C GLY A 192 -0.50 -7.88 -20.61
N GLY A 193 0.78 -7.85 -20.24
CA GLY A 193 1.33 -8.68 -19.16
C GLY A 193 1.09 -8.05 -17.79
N VAL A 194 0.93 -8.88 -16.75
CA VAL A 194 0.90 -8.46 -15.34
C VAL A 194 2.31 -8.59 -14.76
N TYR A 195 2.86 -7.49 -14.26
CA TYR A 195 4.20 -7.41 -13.70
C TYR A 195 4.11 -7.18 -12.20
N GLY A 196 4.26 -8.25 -11.41
CA GLY A 196 4.36 -8.15 -9.95
C GLY A 196 5.69 -7.62 -9.41
N PHE A 197 5.58 -6.71 -8.45
CA PHE A 197 6.67 -6.12 -7.70
C PHE A 197 6.49 -6.52 -6.24
N PRO A 198 7.05 -7.66 -5.82
CA PRO A 198 6.94 -8.11 -4.45
C PRO A 198 7.92 -7.39 -3.55
N VAL A 199 7.70 -6.11 -3.33
CA VAL A 199 8.51 -5.28 -2.42
C VAL A 199 7.84 -5.23 -1.05
N GLY A 200 8.59 -4.87 -0.02
CA GLY A 200 8.08 -4.73 1.33
C GLY A 200 9.12 -4.20 2.30
N THR A 201 8.77 -4.21 3.58
CA THR A 201 9.60 -3.72 4.68
C THR A 201 10.11 -4.87 5.54
N ALA A 202 10.75 -4.56 6.66
CA ALA A 202 11.09 -5.56 7.68
C ALA A 202 9.87 -6.36 8.17
N VAL A 203 8.70 -5.72 8.16
CA VAL A 203 7.48 -6.21 8.84
C VAL A 203 6.56 -6.93 7.87
N ASN A 204 6.27 -6.31 6.72
CA ASN A 204 5.21 -6.78 5.84
C ASN A 204 5.61 -6.74 4.37
N ALA A 205 4.96 -7.62 3.58
CA ALA A 205 4.98 -7.53 2.13
C ALA A 205 3.97 -6.47 1.69
N GLU A 206 4.39 -5.58 0.79
CA GLU A 206 3.56 -4.52 0.23
C GLU A 206 3.64 -4.62 -1.29
N SER A 207 3.28 -5.79 -1.81
CA SER A 207 3.38 -6.09 -3.23
C SER A 207 2.45 -5.21 -4.05
N PHE A 208 2.79 -4.98 -5.31
CA PHE A 208 1.87 -4.40 -6.28
C PHE A 208 2.07 -5.00 -7.67
N ASP A 209 1.04 -4.94 -8.50
CA ASP A 209 1.04 -5.39 -9.89
C ASP A 209 0.88 -4.20 -10.83
N LEU A 210 1.58 -4.25 -11.97
CA LEU A 210 1.39 -3.34 -13.09
C LEU A 210 0.88 -4.09 -14.32
N THR A 211 -0.13 -3.56 -14.99
CA THR A 211 -0.63 -4.08 -16.27
C THR A 211 -0.54 -2.99 -17.34
N PHE A 212 0.37 -3.14 -18.29
CA PHE A 212 0.54 -2.14 -19.36
C PHE A 212 -0.61 -2.21 -20.38
N THR A 213 -1.34 -1.10 -20.49
CA THR A 213 -2.47 -0.92 -21.42
C THR A 213 -2.02 -0.42 -22.80
N SER A 214 -0.74 -0.06 -22.92
CA SER A 214 -0.05 0.24 -24.17
C SER A 214 1.32 -0.45 -24.21
N PRO A 215 1.98 -0.59 -25.38
CA PRO A 215 3.32 -1.17 -25.42
C PRO A 215 4.32 -0.35 -24.59
N ALA A 216 4.76 -0.91 -23.46
CA ALA A 216 5.83 -0.32 -22.67
C ALA A 216 7.16 -0.38 -23.42
N PRO A 217 7.98 0.69 -23.42
CA PRO A 217 9.35 0.60 -23.90
C PRO A 217 10.10 -0.46 -23.08
N ALA A 218 11.08 -1.12 -23.71
CA ALA A 218 11.99 -1.98 -22.97
C ALA A 218 12.77 -1.11 -21.97
N SER A 219 12.44 -1.24 -20.70
CA SER A 219 13.00 -0.47 -19.60
C SER A 219 13.08 -1.33 -18.36
N SER A 220 13.69 -0.79 -17.32
CA SER A 220 13.67 -1.38 -16.00
C SER A 220 12.99 -0.41 -15.04
N LEU A 221 12.23 -0.93 -14.08
CA LEU A 221 11.54 -0.15 -13.06
C LEU A 221 12.16 -0.51 -11.71
N SER A 222 12.76 0.47 -11.04
CA SER A 222 13.18 0.35 -9.65
C SER A 222 12.00 0.67 -8.76
N ALA A 223 11.72 -0.20 -7.79
CA ALA A 223 10.62 -0.05 -6.86
C ALA A 223 11.03 -0.47 -5.45
N PHE A 224 10.45 0.20 -4.46
CA PHE A 224 10.54 -0.15 -3.05
C PHE A 224 9.31 0.39 -2.31
N PHE A 225 9.12 -0.05 -1.06
CA PHE A 225 8.07 0.46 -0.19
C PHE A 225 8.67 1.10 1.06
N GLN A 226 8.09 2.22 1.51
CA GLN A 226 8.50 2.90 2.72
C GLN A 226 7.32 3.52 3.50
N ASP A 227 7.57 4.00 4.71
CA ASP A 227 6.60 4.84 5.43
C ASP A 227 6.22 6.07 4.59
N GLY A 228 4.93 6.42 4.60
CA GLY A 228 4.43 7.53 3.80
C GLY A 228 4.91 8.89 4.31
N THR A 229 5.33 9.77 3.40
CA THR A 229 5.96 11.06 3.76
C THR A 229 5.14 12.30 3.39
N THR A 230 4.12 12.18 2.51
CA THR A 230 3.62 13.35 1.74
C THR A 230 2.12 13.62 1.68
N THR A 231 1.22 12.79 2.22
CA THR A 231 -0.22 13.10 2.04
C THR A 231 -0.68 14.28 2.91
N PRO A 232 -1.52 15.19 2.39
CA PRO A 232 -2.10 16.27 3.18
C PRO A 232 -3.08 15.70 4.20
N THR A 233 -2.65 15.52 5.44
CA THR A 233 -3.56 15.29 6.57
C THR A 233 -4.61 16.40 6.59
N GLY A 234 -5.89 16.05 6.76
CA GLY A 234 -7.00 17.02 6.79
C GLY A 234 -7.53 17.43 5.42
N GLY A 235 -7.13 16.75 4.35
CA GLY A 235 -7.83 16.83 3.06
C GLY A 235 -9.27 16.31 3.19
N VAL A 236 -10.20 17.00 2.53
CA VAL A 236 -11.59 16.56 2.39
C VAL A 236 -11.79 16.06 0.98
N GLN A 237 -12.25 14.82 0.84
CA GLN A 237 -12.61 14.23 -0.45
C GLN A 237 -14.12 14.02 -0.49
N LEU A 238 -14.73 14.45 -1.59
CA LEU A 238 -16.16 14.22 -1.83
C LEU A 238 -16.32 12.99 -2.70
N CYS A 239 -16.94 11.95 -2.15
CA CYS A 239 -17.08 10.65 -2.80
C CYS A 239 -18.46 10.07 -2.63
N ASP A 240 -18.96 9.43 -3.68
CA ASP A 240 -20.18 8.63 -3.62
C ASP A 240 -19.79 7.21 -3.16
N VAL A 241 -19.84 6.99 -1.85
CA VAL A 241 -19.50 5.71 -1.18
C VAL A 241 -20.69 5.27 -0.30
N GLY A 242 -20.64 4.09 0.32
CA GLY A 242 -21.63 3.74 1.34
C GLY A 242 -22.99 3.22 0.84
N THR A 243 -23.99 3.28 1.72
CA THR A 243 -25.29 2.60 1.56
C THR A 243 -26.44 3.47 2.05
N SER A 244 -27.10 4.21 1.17
CA SER A 244 -28.44 4.72 1.45
C SER A 244 -29.50 3.63 1.23
N GLY A 245 -29.87 2.93 2.31
CA GLY A 245 -31.01 2.00 2.35
C GLY A 245 -30.69 0.61 2.91
N ASP A 246 -31.63 -0.34 2.73
CA ASP A 246 -31.55 -1.73 3.24
C ASP A 246 -30.45 -2.60 2.59
N ASN A 247 -29.57 -2.03 1.75
CA ASN A 247 -28.48 -2.78 1.12
C ASN A 247 -27.20 -2.62 1.98
N PRO A 248 -26.60 -3.69 2.51
CA PRO A 248 -25.53 -3.60 3.50
C PRO A 248 -24.11 -3.53 2.90
N ASP A 249 -23.94 -3.12 1.64
CA ASP A 249 -22.62 -3.10 0.97
C ASP A 249 -22.00 -1.69 0.96
N PRO A 250 -21.13 -1.34 1.92
CA PRO A 250 -20.56 0.01 2.11
C PRO A 250 -19.63 0.45 0.95
N PHE A 251 -19.43 -0.40 -0.06
CA PHE A 251 -18.51 -0.16 -1.16
C PHE A 251 -19.21 0.14 -2.49
N THR A 252 -20.55 0.28 -2.50
CA THR A 252 -21.30 0.57 -3.73
C THR A 252 -21.66 2.05 -3.79
N PRO A 253 -21.43 2.78 -4.90
CA PRO A 253 -21.99 4.13 -5.06
C PRO A 253 -23.50 4.10 -4.81
N ASP A 254 -23.97 4.93 -3.90
CA ASP A 254 -25.36 4.99 -3.44
C ASP A 254 -26.14 6.18 -4.03
N GLY A 255 -25.43 7.06 -4.75
CA GLY A 255 -25.97 8.25 -5.39
C GLY A 255 -25.94 9.50 -4.50
N ILE A 256 -25.34 9.43 -3.31
CA ILE A 256 -25.14 10.52 -2.37
C ILE A 256 -23.63 10.79 -2.29
N ILE A 257 -23.27 12.07 -2.38
CA ILE A 257 -21.87 12.46 -2.19
C ILE A 257 -21.62 12.61 -0.69
N ASP A 258 -20.77 11.74 -0.16
CA ASP A 258 -20.24 11.78 1.20
C ASP A 258 -18.98 12.62 1.29
N GLU A 259 -18.76 13.16 2.48
CA GLU A 259 -17.56 13.88 2.85
C GLU A 259 -16.63 12.96 3.62
N LEU A 260 -15.46 12.68 3.05
CA LEU A 260 -14.44 11.82 3.64
C LEU A 260 -13.26 12.67 4.07
N THR A 261 -12.80 12.49 5.32
CA THR A 261 -11.65 13.21 5.86
C THR A 261 -10.44 12.29 5.94
N ILE A 262 -9.34 12.68 5.31
CA ILE A 262 -8.09 11.93 5.39
C ILE A 262 -7.50 12.08 6.79
N ASP A 263 -7.37 10.96 7.50
CA ASP A 263 -6.96 10.93 8.90
C ASP A 263 -5.59 10.27 9.15
N CYS A 264 -5.13 9.40 8.23
CA CYS A 264 -3.87 8.69 8.39
C CYS A 264 -3.20 8.39 7.05
N VAL A 265 -1.87 8.34 7.05
CA VAL A 265 -1.02 7.91 5.93
C VAL A 265 -0.30 6.67 6.40
N ALA A 266 -0.53 5.54 5.72
CA ALA A 266 0.00 4.27 6.18
C ALA A 266 1.38 3.99 5.57
N GLY A 267 1.61 4.37 4.30
CA GLY A 267 2.82 3.99 3.56
C GLY A 267 2.88 4.54 2.15
N GLN A 268 3.98 4.25 1.45
CA GLN A 268 4.27 4.76 0.11
C GLN A 268 5.03 3.71 -0.72
N TRP A 269 4.54 3.44 -1.93
CA TRP A 269 5.30 2.75 -2.97
C TRP A 269 6.03 3.79 -3.82
N SER A 270 7.34 3.66 -3.96
CA SER A 270 8.10 4.48 -4.90
C SER A 270 8.44 3.65 -6.14
N VAL A 271 8.17 4.18 -7.33
CA VAL A 271 8.49 3.52 -8.60
C VAL A 271 9.17 4.50 -9.54
N GLU A 272 10.35 4.15 -10.02
CA GLU A 272 11.13 4.94 -10.97
C GLU A 272 11.50 4.12 -12.20
N ALA A 273 11.26 4.68 -13.39
CA ALA A 273 11.72 4.07 -14.63
C ALA A 273 13.15 4.50 -14.97
N SER A 274 13.98 3.55 -15.40
CA SER A 274 15.36 3.83 -15.84
C SER A 274 15.46 4.69 -17.10
N MET A 275 14.35 4.87 -17.83
CA MET A 275 14.26 5.78 -18.96
C MET A 275 12.94 6.55 -18.93
N PRO A 276 12.94 7.85 -19.30
CA PRO A 276 11.70 8.58 -19.50
C PRO A 276 10.91 7.95 -20.67
N GLY A 277 9.61 7.76 -20.46
CA GLY A 277 8.76 7.11 -21.45
C GLY A 277 7.28 7.44 -21.22
N ASN A 278 6.48 7.26 -22.27
CA ASN A 278 5.03 7.32 -22.15
C ASN A 278 4.53 5.92 -21.75
N TYR A 279 4.48 5.68 -20.45
CA TYR A 279 3.89 4.46 -19.90
C TYR A 279 2.39 4.69 -19.73
N GLN A 280 1.57 3.77 -20.22
CA GLN A 280 0.15 3.69 -19.88
C GLN A 280 -0.11 2.33 -19.27
N TYR A 281 -0.64 2.33 -18.05
CA TYR A 281 -0.81 1.12 -17.27
C TYR A 281 -1.95 1.25 -16.26
N ASP A 282 -2.42 0.10 -15.82
CA ASP A 282 -3.25 -0.06 -14.64
C ASP A 282 -2.36 -0.64 -13.54
N ALA A 283 -2.62 -0.28 -12.28
CA ALA A 283 -1.88 -0.75 -11.13
C ALA A 283 -2.83 -1.32 -10.07
N THR A 284 -2.40 -2.37 -9.37
CA THR A 284 -3.12 -2.95 -8.24
C THR A 284 -2.16 -3.10 -7.06
N PHE A 285 -2.47 -2.47 -5.94
CA PHE A 285 -1.61 -2.43 -4.74
C PHE A 285 -2.19 -3.34 -3.66
N TYR A 286 -1.35 -4.19 -3.07
CA TYR A 286 -1.74 -5.18 -2.07
C TYR A 286 -1.20 -4.77 -0.70
N ALA A 287 -1.85 -3.80 -0.07
CA ALA A 287 -1.53 -3.37 1.28
C ALA A 287 -1.70 -4.52 2.29
N SER A 288 -0.72 -4.74 3.17
CA SER A 288 -0.80 -5.76 4.20
C SER A 288 -1.73 -5.38 5.35
N ASP A 289 -2.31 -6.37 6.03
CA ASP A 289 -3.10 -6.14 7.25
C ASP A 289 -2.31 -5.37 8.33
N GLY A 290 -0.98 -5.58 8.38
CA GLY A 290 -0.11 -4.88 9.31
C GLY A 290 0.04 -3.39 8.97
N LEU A 291 0.08 -3.05 7.69
CA LEU A 291 0.04 -1.66 7.24
C LEU A 291 -1.32 -1.02 7.55
N LEU A 292 -2.41 -1.73 7.26
CA LEU A 292 -3.76 -1.23 7.52
C LEU A 292 -4.03 -1.04 9.01
N ALA A 293 -3.44 -1.88 9.88
CA ALA A 293 -3.54 -1.75 11.33
C ALA A 293 -2.89 -0.47 11.89
N ASN A 294 -2.03 0.22 11.13
CA ASN A 294 -1.49 1.52 11.52
C ASN A 294 -2.56 2.63 11.49
N CYS A 295 -3.66 2.40 10.77
CA CYS A 295 -4.81 3.31 10.68
C CYS A 295 -6.08 2.55 11.14
N PRO A 296 -6.24 2.25 12.44
CA PRO A 296 -7.25 1.32 12.94
C PRO A 296 -8.71 1.81 12.78
N ASP A 297 -8.91 3.11 12.60
CA ASP A 297 -10.23 3.73 12.43
C ASP A 297 -10.61 3.91 10.94
N ALA A 298 -9.75 3.46 10.02
CA ALA A 298 -9.96 3.60 8.58
C ALA A 298 -11.12 2.74 8.08
N LEU A 299 -12.11 3.39 7.45
CA LEU A 299 -13.18 2.71 6.71
C LEU A 299 -12.86 2.62 5.22
N TYR A 300 -12.11 3.59 4.70
CA TYR A 300 -11.79 3.72 3.29
C TYR A 300 -10.28 3.87 3.07
N PHE A 301 -9.76 3.22 2.03
CA PHE A 301 -8.36 3.32 1.61
C PHE A 301 -8.27 4.05 0.28
N PHE A 302 -7.38 5.02 0.21
CA PHE A 302 -7.13 5.85 -0.97
C PHE A 302 -5.72 5.63 -1.46
N LEU A 303 -5.58 5.67 -2.79
CA LEU A 303 -4.29 5.75 -3.43
C LEU A 303 -4.05 7.20 -3.87
N GLY A 304 -3.14 7.88 -3.19
CA GLY A 304 -2.56 9.12 -3.64
C GLY A 304 -1.46 8.87 -4.67
N LYS A 305 -1.26 9.82 -5.57
CA LYS A 305 -0.08 9.89 -6.44
C LYS A 305 0.59 11.24 -6.24
N ASP A 306 1.90 11.26 -5.98
CA ASP A 306 2.67 12.49 -5.78
C ASP A 306 2.09 13.40 -4.67
N GLY A 307 1.59 12.80 -3.58
CA GLY A 307 0.93 13.51 -2.49
C GLY A 307 -0.42 14.15 -2.86
N GLN A 308 -0.98 13.87 -4.03
CA GLN A 308 -2.34 14.26 -4.40
C GLN A 308 -3.28 13.05 -4.32
N LEU A 309 -4.41 13.19 -3.62
CA LEU A 309 -5.51 12.26 -3.81
C LEU A 309 -6.13 12.54 -5.17
N GLU A 310 -6.22 11.51 -6.01
CA GLU A 310 -6.67 11.74 -7.38
C GLU A 310 -8.07 11.21 -7.71
N ASP A 311 -8.70 10.35 -6.90
CA ASP A 311 -10.07 9.88 -7.14
C ASP A 311 -10.68 9.25 -5.86
N CYS A 312 -11.98 8.94 -5.91
CA CYS A 312 -12.64 8.14 -4.88
C CYS A 312 -12.19 6.69 -4.92
N PRO A 313 -12.29 5.94 -3.80
CA PRO A 313 -11.77 4.60 -3.72
C PRO A 313 -12.52 3.68 -4.69
N ASP A 314 -11.79 3.02 -5.58
CA ASP A 314 -12.31 1.88 -6.35
C ASP A 314 -12.02 0.61 -5.52
N MET A 315 -12.64 0.49 -4.34
CA MET A 315 -12.40 -0.63 -3.44
C MET A 315 -13.35 -1.77 -3.73
N THR A 316 -12.87 -2.77 -4.46
CA THR A 316 -13.48 -4.11 -4.45
C THR A 316 -12.83 -4.93 -3.34
N GLY A 317 -13.59 -5.29 -2.31
CA GLY A 317 -13.10 -5.91 -1.07
C GLY A 317 -11.99 -6.96 -1.24
N GLY A 318 -10.92 -6.81 -0.45
CA GLY A 318 -9.87 -7.81 -0.21
C GLY A 318 -8.93 -8.16 -1.38
N ALA A 319 -9.14 -7.60 -2.58
CA ALA A 319 -8.38 -7.96 -3.79
C ALA A 319 -7.27 -6.97 -4.18
N GLY A 320 -6.96 -5.98 -3.32
CA GLY A 320 -6.03 -4.89 -3.60
C GLY A 320 -6.73 -3.62 -4.08
N ILE A 321 -6.02 -2.50 -3.99
CA ILE A 321 -6.48 -1.16 -4.40
C ILE A 321 -6.05 -0.96 -5.84
N SER A 322 -7.00 -0.86 -6.77
CA SER A 322 -6.69 -0.76 -8.19
C SER A 322 -6.88 0.65 -8.73
N ARG A 323 -6.05 1.03 -9.70
CA ARG A 323 -6.14 2.29 -10.42
C ARG A 323 -5.84 2.09 -11.88
N SER A 324 -6.68 2.62 -12.76
CA SER A 324 -6.55 2.47 -14.21
C SER A 324 -6.08 3.75 -14.90
N GLY A 325 -5.49 3.59 -16.08
CA GLY A 325 -5.15 4.71 -16.96
C GLY A 325 -4.02 5.62 -16.44
N LEU A 326 -3.16 5.10 -15.57
CA LEU A 326 -2.01 5.84 -15.05
C LEU A 326 -1.00 6.14 -16.15
N THR A 327 -0.40 7.34 -16.07
CA THR A 327 0.71 7.74 -16.93
C THR A 327 1.90 8.23 -16.12
N GLY A 328 3.09 7.74 -16.44
CA GLY A 328 4.33 8.03 -15.71
C GLY A 328 4.38 7.40 -14.31
N PHE A 329 5.57 6.96 -13.93
CA PHE A 329 5.85 6.41 -12.60
C PHE A 329 6.29 7.48 -11.63
N SER A 330 5.95 7.30 -10.36
CA SER A 330 6.31 8.19 -9.27
C SER A 330 5.98 7.52 -7.92
N ASP A 331 5.69 8.33 -6.90
CA ASP A 331 5.31 7.84 -5.58
C ASP A 331 3.78 7.66 -5.48
N PHE A 332 3.38 6.53 -4.91
CA PHE A 332 1.99 6.18 -4.62
C PHE A 332 1.81 6.07 -3.11
N ASP A 333 1.05 6.99 -2.53
CA ASP A 333 0.76 7.02 -1.10
C ASP A 333 -0.51 6.21 -0.82
N ILE A 334 -0.53 5.39 0.23
CA ILE A 334 -1.79 4.88 0.79
C ILE A 334 -2.22 5.77 1.95
N ALA A 335 -3.41 6.32 1.82
CA ALA A 335 -4.05 7.12 2.84
C ALA A 335 -5.36 6.49 3.25
N THR A 336 -5.80 6.76 4.47
CA THR A 336 -7.11 6.34 4.95
C THR A 336 -8.01 7.53 5.16
N ALA A 337 -9.31 7.30 5.02
CA ALA A 337 -10.30 8.25 5.47
C ALA A 337 -11.33 7.57 6.37
N SER A 338 -11.82 8.38 7.30
CA SER A 338 -13.07 8.15 8.00
C SER A 338 -14.17 8.97 7.33
N GLU A 339 -15.41 8.50 7.44
CA GLU A 339 -16.56 9.38 7.19
C GLU A 339 -16.40 10.57 8.11
N ALA A 340 -16.47 11.78 7.55
CA ALA A 340 -16.60 12.95 8.38
C ALA A 340 -17.82 12.69 9.25
N SER A 341 -17.61 12.47 10.55
CA SER A 341 -18.70 12.26 11.48
C SER A 341 -19.61 13.46 11.30
N THR A 342 -20.71 13.26 10.59
CA THR A 342 -21.90 13.99 10.92
C THR A 342 -22.29 13.42 12.28
N ASP A 343 -21.58 13.86 13.31
CA ASP A 343 -22.26 14.59 14.36
C ASP A 343 -23.08 15.65 13.59
N LEU A 344 -24.22 15.21 13.02
CA LEU A 344 -25.49 15.75 13.43
C LEU A 344 -25.24 15.99 14.89
N ILE A 345 -24.83 17.23 15.21
CA ILE A 345 -24.96 17.77 16.53
C ILE A 345 -26.36 17.29 16.81
N SER A 346 -26.45 16.25 17.64
CA SER A 346 -27.69 15.89 18.29
C SER A 346 -27.83 17.13 19.11
N LEU A 347 -28.43 18.11 18.44
CA LEU A 347 -28.95 19.30 18.98
C LEU A 347 -30.02 18.61 19.79
N VAL A 348 -29.62 18.21 20.99
CA VAL A 348 -30.50 18.17 22.12
C VAL A 348 -30.84 19.65 22.26
N VAL A 349 -31.68 20.11 21.34
CA VAL A 349 -32.62 21.17 21.50
C VAL A 349 -33.42 20.61 22.64
N ILE A 350 -32.93 20.87 23.86
CA ILE A 350 -33.81 20.95 24.98
C ILE A 350 -34.80 22.00 24.48
N PRO A 351 -36.07 21.65 24.20
CA PRO A 351 -37.04 22.65 23.84
C PRO A 351 -37.11 23.58 25.03
N THR A 352 -36.36 24.68 24.99
CA THR A 352 -36.47 25.70 25.99
C THR A 352 -37.85 26.26 25.74
N ASP A 353 -38.77 26.12 26.68
CA ASP A 353 -40.11 26.72 26.64
C ASP A 353 -40.03 28.26 26.77
N ASP A 354 -39.01 28.85 26.15
CA ASP A 354 -38.74 30.26 26.11
C ASP A 354 -39.76 30.90 25.17
N LYS A 355 -40.88 31.32 25.77
CA LYS A 355 -42.00 32.00 25.11
C LYS A 355 -41.60 33.29 24.41
N ARG A 356 -40.35 33.75 24.60
CA ARG A 356 -39.79 34.92 23.95
C ARG A 356 -39.41 34.70 22.49
N VAL A 357 -39.28 33.46 22.02
CA VAL A 357 -39.06 33.18 20.58
C VAL A 357 -40.25 32.43 20.02
N SER A 358 -40.95 33.06 19.08
CA SER A 358 -42.17 32.53 18.47
C SER A 358 -42.12 32.59 16.94
N LEU A 359 -42.77 31.62 16.31
CA LEU A 359 -42.90 31.46 14.87
C LEU A 359 -44.37 31.57 14.49
N PHE A 360 -44.71 32.48 13.59
CA PHE A 360 -46.08 32.69 13.14
C PHE A 360 -46.16 33.09 11.65
N PRO A 361 -47.10 32.54 10.86
CA PRO A 361 -48.01 31.46 11.21
C PRO A 361 -47.26 30.11 11.29
N ASN A 362 -47.70 29.24 12.21
CA ASN A 362 -47.24 27.85 12.29
C ASN A 362 -48.47 26.95 12.54
N PRO A 363 -48.93 26.17 11.55
CA PRO A 363 -48.30 25.92 10.25
C PRO A 363 -48.24 27.14 9.32
N VAL A 364 -47.21 27.22 8.46
CA VAL A 364 -47.06 28.24 7.41
C VAL A 364 -47.62 27.72 6.08
N SER A 365 -48.38 28.56 5.38
CA SER A 365 -48.94 28.26 4.06
C SER A 365 -49.00 29.54 3.22
N ASN A 366 -48.22 29.60 2.13
CA ASN A 366 -48.22 30.68 1.14
C ASN A 366 -48.03 32.10 1.68
N ALA A 367 -47.37 32.23 2.82
CA ALA A 367 -47.08 33.49 3.47
C ALA A 367 -45.68 33.42 4.07
N PRO A 368 -44.99 34.56 4.23
CA PRO A 368 -43.73 34.58 4.95
C PRO A 368 -43.95 34.15 6.42
N LEU A 369 -43.02 33.35 6.91
CA LEU A 369 -42.91 32.95 8.31
C LEU A 369 -42.27 34.10 9.08
N SER A 370 -43.01 34.67 10.04
CA SER A 370 -42.49 35.67 10.96
C SER A 370 -41.85 35.00 12.17
N LEU A 371 -40.56 35.28 12.39
CA LEU A 371 -39.84 34.95 13.60
C LEU A 371 -39.83 36.18 14.51
N SER A 372 -40.53 36.10 15.64
CA SER A 372 -40.52 37.15 16.68
C SER A 372 -39.58 36.73 17.80
N ILE A 373 -38.61 37.59 18.11
CA ILE A 373 -37.67 37.45 19.23
C ILE A 373 -37.96 38.59 20.20
N GLU A 374 -38.40 38.25 21.41
CA GLU A 374 -38.76 39.20 22.46
C GLU A 374 -37.69 39.29 23.55
N GLY A 375 -37.25 40.50 23.83
CA GLY A 375 -36.22 40.78 24.83
C GLY A 375 -34.82 40.34 24.40
N ASN A 376 -33.92 40.37 25.36
CA ASN A 376 -32.49 40.21 25.12
C ASN A 376 -32.03 38.75 25.16
N VAL A 377 -32.72 37.84 24.43
CA VAL A 377 -32.43 36.38 24.44
C VAL A 377 -31.01 36.10 23.95
N PHE A 378 -30.57 36.81 22.90
CA PHE A 378 -29.27 36.62 22.25
C PHE A 378 -28.30 37.80 22.45
N GLY A 379 -28.61 38.77 23.31
CA GLY A 379 -27.83 40.01 23.35
C GLY A 379 -28.15 40.97 22.18
N GLN A 380 -27.38 42.04 22.10
CA GLN A 380 -27.25 42.84 20.87
C GLN A 380 -26.10 42.26 20.05
N GLY A 381 -26.32 41.99 18.76
CA GLY A 381 -25.26 41.44 17.91
C GLY A 381 -25.78 40.64 16.72
N GLY A 382 -24.83 40.04 15.99
CA GLY A 382 -25.13 39.13 14.89
C GLY A 382 -25.72 37.82 15.39
N VAL A 383 -26.76 37.33 14.71
CA VAL A 383 -27.34 36.01 14.90
C VAL A 383 -27.38 35.30 13.55
N SER A 384 -26.96 34.05 13.54
CA SER A 384 -27.12 33.16 12.39
C SER A 384 -28.46 32.44 12.51
N LEU A 385 -29.31 32.60 11.50
CA LEU A 385 -30.60 31.93 11.36
C LEU A 385 -30.46 30.85 10.29
N GLU A 386 -30.70 29.60 10.67
CA GLU A 386 -30.60 28.44 9.79
C GLU A 386 -31.91 27.65 9.85
N VAL A 387 -32.33 27.07 8.73
CA VAL A 387 -33.51 26.19 8.69
C VAL A 387 -33.14 24.89 8.01
N PHE A 388 -33.50 23.79 8.66
CA PHE A 388 -33.29 22.43 8.18
C PHE A 388 -34.63 21.75 7.92
N ASN A 389 -34.70 20.90 6.89
CA ASN A 389 -35.88 20.04 6.69
C ASN A 389 -35.81 18.81 7.63
N ALA A 390 -36.85 17.96 7.59
CA ALA A 390 -36.93 16.75 8.42
C ALA A 390 -35.79 15.72 8.21
N PHE A 391 -34.98 15.86 7.15
CA PHE A 391 -33.82 15.02 6.87
C PHE A 391 -32.50 15.67 7.29
N GLY A 392 -32.53 16.81 7.98
CA GLY A 392 -31.33 17.54 8.39
C GLY A 392 -30.67 18.36 7.25
N LYS A 393 -31.29 18.46 6.08
CA LYS A 393 -30.76 19.28 4.97
C LYS A 393 -31.04 20.76 5.22
N LEU A 394 -30.00 21.59 5.16
CA LEU A 394 -30.12 23.05 5.22
C LEU A 394 -30.90 23.57 4.00
N VAL A 395 -32.00 24.28 4.25
CA VAL A 395 -32.86 24.88 3.22
C VAL A 395 -32.81 26.41 3.20
N PHE A 396 -32.39 27.04 4.30
CA PHE A 396 -32.29 28.50 4.40
C PHE A 396 -31.22 28.90 5.40
N ARG A 397 -30.48 29.98 5.10
CA ARG A 397 -29.55 30.64 6.02
C ARG A 397 -29.59 32.16 5.83
N GLU A 398 -29.65 32.90 6.93
CA GLU A 398 -29.55 34.36 6.96
C GLU A 398 -28.74 34.81 8.19
N GLU A 399 -27.86 35.81 8.01
CA GLU A 399 -27.22 36.52 9.11
C GLU A 399 -28.01 37.79 9.42
N ALA A 400 -28.54 37.92 10.63
CA ALA A 400 -29.32 39.07 11.07
C ALA A 400 -28.61 39.79 12.22
N THR A 401 -28.86 41.08 12.40
CA THR A 401 -28.40 41.83 13.58
C THR A 401 -29.60 42.14 14.47
N LEU A 402 -29.56 41.67 15.72
CA LEU A 402 -30.62 41.89 16.71
C LEU A 402 -30.40 43.21 17.46
N SER A 403 -31.49 43.94 17.70
CA SER A 403 -31.49 45.20 18.45
C SER A 403 -31.40 44.98 19.97
N GLY A 404 -31.59 43.75 20.43
CA GLY A 404 -31.63 43.37 21.84
C GLY A 404 -32.93 43.77 22.56
N GLN A 405 -33.94 44.24 21.81
CA GLN A 405 -35.29 44.50 22.29
C GLN A 405 -36.27 43.50 21.71
N SER A 406 -37.17 43.91 20.81
CA SER A 406 -38.06 43.01 20.09
C SER A 406 -37.75 43.14 18.61
N ASP A 407 -37.33 42.04 18.01
CA ASP A 407 -36.97 41.95 16.60
C ASP A 407 -37.90 40.97 15.91
N VAL A 408 -38.31 41.32 14.68
CA VAL A 408 -39.12 40.45 13.83
C VAL A 408 -38.36 40.22 12.53
N LEU A 409 -38.03 38.96 12.26
CA LEU A 409 -37.41 38.51 11.01
C LEU A 409 -38.47 37.84 10.15
N GLN A 410 -38.40 38.04 8.83
CA GLN A 410 -39.35 37.49 7.86
C GLN A 410 -38.63 36.48 6.98
N ILE A 411 -39.13 35.24 6.96
CA ILE A 411 -38.54 34.13 6.21
C ILE A 411 -39.53 33.74 5.12
N ASP A 412 -39.11 33.81 3.85
CA ASP A 412 -39.95 33.35 2.74
C ASP A 412 -39.86 31.83 2.61
N ALA A 413 -40.93 31.14 3.00
CA ALA A 413 -41.09 29.70 2.92
C ALA A 413 -42.07 29.27 1.80
N SER A 414 -42.43 30.17 0.89
CA SER A 414 -43.46 29.92 -0.13
C SER A 414 -43.11 28.80 -1.12
N ASP A 415 -41.82 28.62 -1.41
CA ASP A 415 -41.31 27.60 -2.33
C ASP A 415 -40.88 26.29 -1.62
N TRP A 416 -41.08 26.18 -0.31
CA TRP A 416 -40.65 25.00 0.44
C TRP A 416 -41.65 23.86 0.33
N GLN A 417 -41.14 22.63 0.25
CA GLN A 417 -41.98 21.44 0.20
C GLN A 417 -42.75 21.26 1.53
N SER A 418 -43.95 20.68 1.47
CA SER A 418 -44.71 20.31 2.66
C SER A 418 -43.88 19.41 3.57
N GLY A 419 -43.77 19.76 4.85
CA GLY A 419 -42.95 19.00 5.78
C GLY A 419 -42.75 19.66 7.13
N ILE A 420 -42.04 18.94 8.01
CA ILE A 420 -41.55 19.47 9.28
C ILE A 420 -40.16 20.06 9.03
N TYR A 421 -39.94 21.23 9.59
CA TYR A 421 -38.68 21.95 9.52
C TYR A 421 -38.24 22.34 10.92
N GLU A 422 -36.94 22.46 11.11
CA GLU A 422 -36.33 22.96 12.33
C GLU A 422 -35.58 24.26 12.03
N MET A 423 -35.98 25.34 12.70
CA MET A 423 -35.26 26.60 12.67
C MET A 423 -34.26 26.63 13.83
N VAL A 424 -33.00 26.96 13.55
CA VAL A 424 -31.91 27.13 14.50
C VAL A 424 -31.46 28.59 14.49
N LEU A 425 -31.34 29.20 15.66
CA LEU A 425 -30.75 30.51 15.89
C LEU A 425 -29.47 30.36 16.70
N ARG A 426 -28.36 30.96 16.23
CA ARG A 426 -27.04 30.87 16.88
C ARG A 426 -26.42 32.25 17.07
N ASN A 427 -25.99 32.57 18.30
CA ASN A 427 -25.11 33.70 18.58
C ASN A 427 -24.03 33.26 19.59
N GLY A 428 -22.81 33.03 19.10
CA GLY A 428 -21.71 32.49 19.90
C GLY A 428 -22.08 31.14 20.53
N GLU A 429 -22.09 31.08 21.86
CA GLU A 429 -22.45 29.89 22.64
C GLU A 429 -23.97 29.69 22.81
N THR A 430 -24.78 30.71 22.50
CA THR A 430 -26.24 30.62 22.65
C THR A 430 -26.86 30.00 21.41
N LEU A 431 -27.64 28.95 21.63
CA LEU A 431 -28.34 28.23 20.58
C LEU A 431 -29.80 28.00 20.98
N LEU A 432 -30.72 28.23 20.05
CA LEU A 432 -32.14 27.96 20.22
C LEU A 432 -32.68 27.31 18.95
N ALA A 433 -33.55 26.32 19.11
CA ALA A 433 -34.26 25.73 17.98
C ALA A 433 -35.77 25.66 18.18
N ARG A 434 -36.50 25.78 17.07
CA ARG A 434 -37.95 25.81 17.01
C ARG A 434 -38.43 25.01 15.80
N PRO A 435 -39.21 23.92 16.01
CA PRO A 435 -39.84 23.23 14.91
C PRO A 435 -41.05 24.02 14.40
N PHE A 436 -41.30 23.93 13.10
CA PHE A 436 -42.52 24.43 12.47
C PHE A 436 -42.91 23.57 11.27
N ILE A 437 -44.16 23.73 10.83
CA ILE A 437 -44.73 22.92 9.74
C ILE A 437 -44.95 23.83 8.54
N VAL A 438 -44.44 23.43 7.38
CA VAL A 438 -44.81 24.01 6.08
C VAL A 438 -45.90 23.17 5.46
N ILE A 439 -46.98 23.82 5.05
CA ILE A 439 -48.04 23.23 4.23
C ILE A 439 -47.90 23.84 2.84
N GLY A 440 -47.26 23.07 1.95
CA GLY A 440 -47.15 23.39 0.54
C GLY A 440 -48.52 23.48 -0.14
N ASN A 441 -48.53 24.12 -1.31
CA ASN A 441 -49.72 24.32 -2.12
C ASN A 441 -50.38 23.03 -2.62
#